data_AF-A0A374MPW0-F1
#
_entry.id   AF-A0A374MPW0-F1
#
_cell.length_a   1.000
_cell.length_b   1.000
_cell.length_c   1.000
_cell.angle_alpha   90.00
_cell.angle_beta   90.00
_cell.angle_gamma   90.00
#
_symmetry.space_group_name_H-M   'P 1'
#
loop_
_entity.id
_entity.type
_entity.pdbx_description
1 polymer ?
#
loop_
_entity_poly.entity_id
_entity_poly.type
_entity_poly.pdbx_seq_one_letter_code
_entity_poly.pdbx_strand_id
1 'polypeptide(L)'
;MGGMFAGQLRGYRKILVNPAFHVSEFMRTQIGVHEFLNPRQDGKTQYEITSELCDAYQAIEKCQFEDLSPFDQNKTYALFGKNDTLVHGHDEFIAHYKKDNARWFEGEHRLNFEITKDIVVPLIHKIMKEEINLKSATKLFSVLLASKR
;
A
#
# COMPACT_ATOMS: atom_id res chain seq x y z
N MET A 1 3.50 7.64 4.95
CA MET A 1 4.56 7.61 3.90
C MET A 1 4.73 6.25 3.25
N GLY A 2 4.85 5.13 3.99
CA GLY A 2 5.14 3.81 3.39
C GLY A 2 4.15 3.34 2.31
N GLY A 3 2.86 3.64 2.44
CA GLY A 3 1.85 3.31 1.43
C GLY A 3 2.07 3.98 0.07
N MET A 4 2.63 5.19 0.05
CA MET A 4 2.98 5.93 -1.17
C MET A 4 4.02 5.14 -1.98
N PHE A 5 5.19 4.91 -1.37
CA PHE A 5 6.29 4.20 -2.01
C PHE A 5 5.94 2.75 -2.36
N ALA A 6 5.23 2.05 -1.48
CA ALA A 6 4.76 0.70 -1.81
C ALA A 6 3.84 0.72 -3.04
N GLY A 7 2.99 1.74 -3.18
CA GLY A 7 2.16 1.99 -4.36
C GLY A 7 2.96 2.06 -5.67
N GLN A 8 4.20 2.55 -5.62
CA GLN A 8 5.09 2.68 -6.78
C GLN A 8 5.78 1.37 -7.20
N LEU A 9 5.74 0.33 -6.36
CA LEU A 9 6.27 -0.99 -6.74
C LEU A 9 5.36 -1.67 -7.77
N ARG A 10 5.90 -1.91 -8.97
CA ARG A 10 5.22 -2.58 -10.10
C ARG A 10 5.52 -4.08 -10.11
N GLY A 11 4.56 -4.90 -10.52
CA GLY A 11 4.72 -6.35 -10.64
C GLY A 11 4.66 -7.11 -9.32
N TYR A 12 4.35 -6.45 -8.20
CA TYR A 12 4.23 -7.08 -6.88
C TYR A 12 2.81 -6.99 -6.35
N ARG A 13 2.40 -8.05 -5.64
CA ARG A 13 1.22 -8.00 -4.77
C ARG A 13 1.55 -7.13 -3.56
N LYS A 14 0.65 -6.22 -3.23
CA LYS A 14 0.86 -5.28 -2.13
C LYS A 14 -0.43 -4.96 -1.43
N ILE A 15 -0.35 -4.75 -0.12
CA ILE A 15 -1.42 -4.20 0.71
C ILE A 15 -0.96 -2.82 1.15
N LEU A 16 -1.68 -1.79 0.71
CA LEU A 16 -1.46 -0.41 1.11
C LEU A 16 -2.36 -0.12 2.31
N VAL A 17 -1.77 0.08 3.49
CA VAL A 17 -2.55 0.44 4.68
C VAL A 17 -2.54 1.94 4.85
N ASN A 18 -3.73 2.54 4.91
CA ASN A 18 -3.95 3.98 5.00
C ASN A 18 -3.02 4.77 4.07
N PRO A 19 -3.02 4.46 2.75
CA PRO A 19 -2.11 5.13 1.84
C PRO A 19 -2.40 6.62 1.79
N ALA A 20 -1.33 7.39 1.97
CA ALA A 20 -1.28 8.81 1.67
C ALA A 20 -0.57 8.97 0.33
N PHE A 21 -1.24 9.50 -0.68
CA PHE A 21 -0.67 9.70 -2.02
C PHE A 21 -0.12 11.12 -2.22
N HIS A 22 -0.47 12.06 -1.32
CA HIS A 22 0.03 13.43 -1.29
C HIS A 22 0.76 13.69 0.04
N VAL A 23 1.85 12.96 0.27
CA VAL A 23 2.67 13.08 1.48
C VAL A 23 3.34 14.45 1.57
N SER A 24 3.75 15.01 0.44
CA SER A 24 4.41 16.30 0.33
C SER A 24 3.56 17.43 0.94
N GLU A 25 2.25 17.45 0.68
CA GLU A 25 1.32 18.43 1.23
C GLU A 25 1.25 18.35 2.75
N PHE A 26 1.14 17.13 3.30
CA PHE A 26 1.16 16.92 4.75
C PHE A 26 2.50 17.36 5.35
N MET A 27 3.62 16.98 4.74
CA MET A 27 4.96 17.34 5.21
C MET A 27 5.19 18.85 5.22
N ARG A 28 4.66 19.61 4.25
CA ARG A 28 4.77 21.07 4.23
C ARG A 28 4.14 21.73 5.45
N THR A 29 3.12 21.11 6.07
CA THR A 29 2.53 21.61 7.33
C THR A 29 3.40 21.34 8.55
N GLN A 30 4.44 20.51 8.41
CA GLN A 30 5.30 20.01 9.48
C GLN A 30 6.78 20.34 9.21
N ILE A 31 7.10 21.42 8.49
CA ILE A 31 8.51 21.81 8.29
C ILE A 31 9.19 22.07 9.65
N GLY A 32 10.39 21.53 9.83
CA GLY A 32 11.16 21.64 11.07
C GLY A 32 11.68 20.30 11.59
N VAL A 33 12.19 20.31 12.82
CA VAL A 33 12.80 19.14 13.47
C VAL A 33 11.77 18.37 14.29
N HIS A 34 11.76 17.05 14.15
CA HIS A 34 10.82 16.12 14.77
C HIS A 34 11.55 14.94 15.41
N GLU A 35 10.91 14.32 16.39
CA GLU A 35 11.42 13.11 17.02
C GLU A 35 10.96 11.85 16.29
N PHE A 36 11.84 10.85 16.20
CA PHE A 36 11.44 9.53 15.76
C PHE A 36 10.55 8.88 16.81
N LEU A 37 9.45 8.25 16.36
CA LEU A 37 8.52 7.53 17.24
C LEU A 37 9.12 6.27 17.87
N ASN A 38 10.18 5.72 17.26
CA ASN A 38 10.85 4.52 17.72
C ASN A 38 12.37 4.73 17.75
N PRO A 39 13.09 4.12 18.70
CA PRO A 39 14.55 4.14 18.71
C PRO A 39 15.14 3.61 17.41
N ARG A 40 16.15 4.30 16.89
CA ARG A 40 16.87 3.87 15.69
C ARG A 40 18.16 3.15 16.05
N GLN A 41 18.54 2.17 15.23
CA GLN A 41 19.78 1.41 15.39
C GLN A 41 21.04 2.31 15.36
N ASP A 42 21.00 3.41 14.61
CA ASP A 42 22.10 4.38 14.50
C ASP A 42 22.10 5.44 15.60
N GLY A 43 21.22 5.32 16.61
CA GLY A 43 21.13 6.23 17.75
C GLY A 43 20.56 7.62 17.44
N LYS A 44 20.20 7.92 16.19
CA LYS A 44 19.56 9.20 15.85
C LYS A 44 18.15 9.24 16.42
N THR A 45 17.85 10.32 17.14
CA THR A 45 16.54 10.53 17.80
C THR A 45 15.63 11.50 17.06
N GLN A 46 16.19 12.30 16.13
CA GLN A 46 15.47 13.34 15.41
C GLN A 46 15.70 13.28 13.91
N TYR A 47 14.74 13.84 13.16
CA TYR A 47 14.83 14.10 11.73
C TYR A 47 14.28 15.49 11.42
N GLU A 48 14.70 16.06 10.29
CA GLU A 48 14.22 17.35 9.83
C GLU A 48 13.37 17.18 8.56
N ILE A 49 12.24 17.87 8.52
CA ILE A 49 11.45 18.06 7.31
C ILE A 49 11.81 19.42 6.74
N THR A 50 12.46 19.44 5.58
CA THR A 50 12.81 20.67 4.86
C THR A 50 11.88 20.90 3.66
N SER A 51 11.88 22.11 3.13
CA SER A 51 11.15 22.44 1.90
C SER A 51 11.63 21.60 0.71
N GLU A 52 12.95 21.40 0.59
CA GLU A 52 13.55 20.61 -0.48
C GLU A 52 13.12 19.14 -0.40
N LEU A 53 12.98 18.60 0.82
CA LEU A 53 12.45 17.26 1.02
C LEU A 53 10.99 17.18 0.59
N CYS A 54 10.17 18.19 0.90
CA CYS A 54 8.78 18.25 0.44
C CYS A 54 8.70 18.30 -1.10
N ASP A 55 9.54 19.10 -1.75
CA ASP A 55 9.61 19.21 -3.21
C ASP A 55 10.04 17.87 -3.85
N ALA A 56 10.99 17.16 -3.25
CA ALA A 56 11.41 15.85 -3.70
C ALA A 56 10.27 14.80 -3.61
N TYR A 57 9.50 14.79 -2.52
CA TYR A 57 8.31 13.95 -2.41
C TYR A 57 7.27 14.32 -3.47
N GLN A 58 7.00 15.61 -3.67
CA GLN A 58 6.04 16.06 -4.67
C GLN A 58 6.44 15.65 -6.10
N ALA A 59 7.73 15.65 -6.42
CA ALA A 59 8.21 15.17 -7.70
C ALA A 59 7.93 13.66 -7.89
N ILE A 60 8.09 12.86 -6.83
CA ILE A 60 7.83 11.42 -6.85
C ILE A 60 6.33 11.13 -6.97
N GLU A 61 5.49 11.89 -6.28
CA GLU A 61 4.03 11.73 -6.26
C GLU A 61 3.39 11.89 -7.64
N LYS A 62 3.97 12.71 -8.53
CA LYS A 62 3.49 12.88 -9.92
C LYS A 62 3.43 11.56 -10.69
N CYS A 63 4.34 10.64 -10.40
CA CYS A 63 4.43 9.34 -11.06
C CYS A 63 3.71 8.22 -10.28
N GLN A 64 2.94 8.55 -9.23
CA GLN A 64 2.37 7.57 -8.30
C GLN A 64 1.57 6.46 -9.00
N PHE A 65 0.76 6.83 -10.01
CA PHE A 65 -0.14 5.93 -10.74
C PHE A 65 0.26 5.73 -12.21
N GLU A 66 1.46 6.15 -12.62
CA GLU A 66 1.96 5.92 -13.97
C GLU A 66 2.32 4.45 -14.19
N ASP A 67 2.21 3.96 -15.43
CA ASP A 67 2.61 2.61 -15.85
C ASP A 67 1.99 1.46 -15.03
N LEU A 68 0.75 1.63 -14.55
CA LEU A 68 0.02 0.57 -13.87
C LEU A 68 -0.39 -0.52 -14.87
N SER A 69 0.23 -1.70 -14.76
CA SER A 69 -0.18 -2.85 -15.55
C SER A 69 -1.55 -3.39 -15.07
N PRO A 70 -2.25 -4.20 -15.88
CA PRO A 70 -3.43 -4.91 -15.42
C PRO A 70 -3.14 -5.77 -14.18
N PHE A 71 -1.92 -6.31 -14.04
CA PHE A 71 -1.51 -7.01 -12.84
C PHE A 71 -1.54 -6.06 -11.63
N ASP A 72 -0.92 -4.88 -11.72
CA ASP A 72 -0.85 -3.92 -10.63
C ASP A 72 -2.24 -3.43 -10.20
N GLN A 73 -3.08 -3.11 -11.18
CA GLN A 73 -4.47 -2.69 -10.95
C GLN A 73 -5.30 -3.76 -10.22
N ASN A 74 -5.09 -5.04 -10.55
CA ASN A 74 -5.85 -6.15 -9.99
C ASN A 74 -5.24 -6.79 -8.74
N LYS A 75 -3.95 -6.55 -8.46
CA LYS A 75 -3.18 -7.24 -7.40
C LYS A 75 -2.61 -6.31 -6.34
N THR A 76 -2.97 -5.03 -6.41
CA THR A 76 -2.83 -4.07 -5.31
C THR A 76 -4.11 -4.07 -4.48
N TYR A 77 -3.96 -4.13 -3.15
CA TYR A 77 -5.03 -4.08 -2.17
C TYR A 77 -4.84 -2.88 -1.25
N ALA A 78 -5.91 -2.42 -0.62
CA ALA A 78 -5.82 -1.37 0.37
C ALA A 78 -6.74 -1.60 1.57
N LEU A 79 -6.26 -1.15 2.73
CA LEU A 79 -6.98 -1.14 4.00
C LEU A 79 -7.11 0.31 4.46
N PHE A 80 -8.32 0.72 4.82
CA PHE A 80 -8.66 2.07 5.26
C PHE A 80 -9.26 2.05 6.67
N GLY A 81 -8.66 2.78 7.60
CA GLY A 81 -9.17 2.95 8.95
C GLY A 81 -10.37 3.89 8.94
N LYS A 82 -11.49 3.47 9.52
CA LYS A 82 -12.70 4.31 9.62
C LYS A 82 -12.51 5.58 10.45
N ASN A 83 -11.57 5.54 11.39
CA ASN A 83 -11.24 6.65 12.29
C ASN A 83 -9.90 7.30 11.91
N ASP A 84 -9.41 7.09 10.68
CA ASP A 84 -8.24 7.82 10.18
C ASP A 84 -8.63 9.27 9.89
N THR A 85 -8.07 10.20 10.66
CA THR A 85 -8.28 11.65 10.50
C THR A 85 -7.09 12.34 9.83
N LEU A 86 -6.06 11.60 9.42
CA LEU A 86 -4.84 12.18 8.86
C LEU A 86 -4.88 12.20 7.33
N VAL A 87 -5.32 11.11 6.70
CA VAL A 87 -5.27 10.98 5.24
C VAL A 87 -6.49 10.25 4.68
N HIS A 88 -6.88 10.60 3.45
CA HIS A 88 -8.10 10.10 2.81
C HIS A 88 -7.84 9.61 1.37
N GLY A 89 -7.02 8.56 1.23
CA GLY A 89 -6.64 8.02 -0.09
C GLY A 89 -7.64 7.05 -0.73
N HIS A 90 -8.83 6.83 -0.17
CA HIS A 90 -9.74 5.79 -0.67
C HIS A 90 -10.22 6.05 -2.09
N ASP A 91 -10.68 7.27 -2.37
CA ASP A 91 -11.29 7.61 -3.66
C ASP A 91 -10.27 7.58 -4.79
N GLU A 92 -9.08 8.10 -4.52
CA GLU A 92 -7.94 8.03 -5.44
C GLU A 92 -7.49 6.57 -5.67
N PHE A 93 -7.48 5.74 -4.62
CA PHE A 93 -7.16 4.32 -4.78
C PHE A 93 -8.14 3.62 -5.74
N ILE A 94 -9.45 3.78 -5.55
CA ILE A 94 -10.44 3.08 -6.37
C ILE A 94 -10.56 3.65 -7.80
N ALA A 95 -10.01 4.84 -8.05
CA ALA A 95 -9.88 5.39 -9.40
C ALA A 95 -8.82 4.65 -10.24
N HIS A 96 -7.79 4.09 -9.58
CA HIS A 96 -6.65 3.45 -10.25
C HIS A 96 -6.55 1.94 -10.06
N TYR A 97 -7.14 1.40 -9.00
CA TYR A 97 -7.08 0.00 -8.63
C TYR A 97 -8.48 -0.63 -8.54
N LYS A 98 -8.52 -1.97 -8.54
CA LYS A 98 -9.77 -2.70 -8.44
C LYS A 98 -10.51 -2.35 -7.13
N LYS A 99 -11.71 -1.79 -7.24
CA LYS A 99 -12.56 -1.38 -6.11
C LYS A 99 -12.76 -2.49 -5.06
N ASP A 100 -12.95 -3.74 -5.48
CA ASP A 100 -13.12 -4.89 -4.58
C ASP A 100 -11.89 -5.20 -3.70
N ASN A 101 -10.74 -4.63 -4.04
CA ASN A 101 -9.51 -4.80 -3.28
C ASN A 101 -9.34 -3.73 -2.18
N ALA A 102 -10.21 -2.72 -2.14
CA ALA A 102 -10.29 -1.75 -1.04
C ALA A 102 -11.19 -2.27 0.08
N ARG A 103 -10.75 -2.19 1.34
CA ARG A 103 -11.56 -2.56 2.50
C ARG A 103 -11.39 -1.58 3.64
N TRP A 104 -12.46 -1.40 4.40
CA TRP A 104 -12.46 -0.60 5.61
C TRP A 104 -12.27 -1.49 6.84
N PHE A 105 -11.60 -0.98 7.87
CA PHE A 105 -11.48 -1.62 9.18
C PHE A 105 -11.78 -0.62 10.30
N GLU A 106 -12.24 -1.13 11.45
CA GLU A 106 -12.41 -0.33 12.66
C GLU A 106 -11.05 0.00 13.25
N GLY A 107 -10.58 1.24 13.08
CA GLY A 107 -9.28 1.67 13.56
C GLY A 107 -8.85 3.02 12.97
N GLU A 108 -7.68 3.47 13.39
CA GLU A 108 -7.12 4.78 13.06
C GLU A 108 -6.06 4.70 11.95
N HIS A 109 -5.29 5.77 11.76
CA HIS A 109 -4.20 5.84 10.80
C HIS A 109 -3.08 4.81 11.06
N ARG A 110 -2.73 4.61 12.34
CA ARG A 110 -1.63 3.72 12.73
C ARG A 110 -2.15 2.33 12.99
N LEU A 111 -1.47 1.33 12.41
CA LEU A 111 -1.70 -0.06 12.76
C LEU A 111 -1.25 -0.32 14.20
N ASN A 112 -2.05 -1.13 14.91
CA ASN A 112 -1.66 -1.76 16.16
C ASN A 112 -1.55 -3.28 15.97
N PHE A 113 -1.23 -3.98 17.06
CA PHE A 113 -1.04 -5.43 17.04
C PHE A 113 -2.32 -6.17 16.65
N GLU A 114 -3.46 -5.77 17.21
CA GLU A 114 -4.77 -6.37 16.99
C GLU A 114 -5.19 -6.26 15.53
N ILE A 115 -5.14 -5.06 14.94
CA ILE A 115 -5.46 -4.87 13.52
C ILE A 115 -4.49 -5.64 12.62
N THR A 116 -3.20 -5.69 12.97
CA THR A 116 -2.23 -6.47 12.20
C THR A 116 -2.59 -7.95 12.21
N LYS A 117 -2.85 -8.50 13.40
CA LYS A 117 -3.16 -9.91 13.62
C LYS A 117 -4.52 -10.32 13.03
N ASP A 118 -5.54 -9.50 13.22
CA ASP A 118 -6.93 -9.87 12.93
C ASP A 118 -7.42 -9.38 11.56
N ILE A 119 -6.76 -8.38 10.96
CA ILE A 119 -7.15 -7.82 9.65
C ILE A 119 -6.06 -8.07 8.59
N VAL A 120 -4.82 -7.65 8.84
CA VAL A 120 -3.76 -7.67 7.83
C VAL A 120 -3.33 -9.11 7.52
N VAL A 121 -3.01 -9.91 8.54
CA VAL A 121 -2.56 -11.30 8.37
C VAL A 121 -3.61 -12.17 7.66
N PRO A 122 -4.91 -12.15 8.01
CA PRO A 122 -5.93 -12.89 7.27
C PRO A 122 -6.07 -12.45 5.81
N LEU A 123 -5.90 -11.15 5.52
CA LEU A 123 -5.88 -10.67 4.13
C LEU A 123 -4.69 -11.23 3.36
N ILE A 124 -3.50 -11.27 3.96
CA ILE A 124 -2.31 -11.90 3.35
C ILE A 124 -2.61 -13.37 3.01
N HIS A 125 -3.15 -14.14 3.95
CA HIS A 125 -3.50 -15.54 3.71
C HIS A 125 -4.51 -15.72 2.57
N LYS A 126 -5.53 -14.85 2.49
CA LYS A 126 -6.49 -14.85 1.38
C LYS A 126 -5.80 -14.63 0.03
N ILE A 127 -4.97 -13.59 -0.06
CA ILE A 127 -4.23 -13.23 -1.28
C ILE A 127 -3.32 -14.38 -1.73
N MET A 128 -2.61 -15.02 -0.78
CA MET A 128 -1.74 -16.16 -1.06
C MET A 128 -2.53 -17.39 -1.54
N LYS A 129 -3.70 -17.66 -0.94
CA LYS A 129 -4.56 -18.79 -1.34
C LYS A 129 -5.09 -18.62 -2.76
N GLU A 130 -5.51 -17.40 -3.13
CA GLU A 130 -5.94 -17.08 -4.50
C GLU A 130 -4.84 -17.35 -5.53
N GLU A 131 -3.58 -17.06 -5.19
CA GLU A 131 -2.45 -17.35 -6.05
C GLU A 131 -2.21 -18.86 -6.25
N ILE A 132 -2.25 -19.63 -5.17
CA ILE A 132 -2.08 -21.10 -5.22
C ILE A 132 -3.16 -21.72 -6.10
N ASN A 133 -4.41 -21.28 -5.94
CA ASN A 133 -5.54 -21.75 -6.73
C ASN A 133 -5.38 -21.41 -8.21
N LEU A 134 -4.97 -20.17 -8.53
CA LEU A 134 -4.75 -19.75 -9.91
C LEU A 134 -3.65 -20.58 -10.59
N LYS A 135 -2.50 -20.77 -9.92
CA LYS A 135 -1.41 -21.61 -10.45
C LYS A 135 -1.84 -23.05 -10.67
N SER A 136 -2.62 -23.60 -9.75
CA SER A 136 -3.16 -24.96 -9.86
C SER A 136 -4.09 -25.10 -11.06
N ALA A 137 -5.02 -24.15 -11.23
CA ALA A 137 -5.94 -24.13 -12.38
C ALA A 137 -5.20 -24.02 -13.71
N THR A 138 -4.23 -23.10 -13.83
CA THR A 138 -3.43 -22.95 -15.06
C THR A 138 -2.69 -24.24 -15.41
N LYS A 139 -2.12 -24.93 -14.41
CA LYS A 139 -1.44 -26.22 -14.61
C LYS A 139 -2.41 -27.30 -15.12
N LEU A 140 -3.58 -27.42 -14.51
CA LEU A 140 -4.64 -28.36 -14.94
C LEU A 140 -5.07 -28.10 -16.39
N PHE A 141 -5.28 -26.83 -16.77
CA PHE A 141 -5.61 -26.45 -18.15
C PHE A 141 -4.50 -26.83 -19.15
N SER A 142 -3.23 -26.60 -18.81
CA SER A 142 -2.12 -26.99 -19.69
C SER A 142 -2.03 -28.51 -19.91
N VAL A 143 -2.33 -29.31 -18.88
CA VAL A 143 -2.35 -30.78 -18.97
C VAL A 143 -3.50 -31.27 -19.86
N LEU A 144 -4.70 -30.70 -19.69
CA LEU A 144 -5.87 -31.03 -20.50
C LEU A 144 -5.69 -30.68 -22.00
N LEU A 145 -4.98 -29.59 -22.31
CA LEU A 145 -4.66 -29.21 -23.68
C LEU A 145 -3.60 -30.13 -24.31
N ALA A 146 -2.65 -30.62 -23.50
CA ALA A 146 -1.63 -31.55 -23.97
C ALA A 146 -2.18 -32.97 -24.21
N SER A 147 -3.21 -33.40 -23.47
CA SER A 147 -3.80 -34.74 -23.61
C SER A 147 -4.84 -34.87 -24.74
N LYS A 148 -5.16 -33.77 -25.44
CA LYS A 148 -6.09 -33.75 -26.58
C LYS A 148 -5.37 -33.69 -27.94
N ARG A 149 -4.05 -33.92 -27.97
CA ARG A 149 -3.25 -34.06 -29.19
C ARG A 149 -2.79 -35.50 -29.37
#